data_AF-S4RHX9-F1
#
_entry.id   AF-S4RHX9-F1
#
_cell.length_a   1.000
_cell.length_b   1.000
_cell.length_c   1.000
_cell.angle_alpha   90.00
_cell.angle_beta   90.00
_cell.angle_gamma   90.00
#
_symmetry.space_group_name_H-M   'P 1'
#
loop_
_entity.id
_entity.type
_entity.pdbx_description
1 polymer ?
#
loop_
_entity_poly.entity_id
_entity_poly.type
_entity_poly.pdbx_seq_one_letter_code
_entity_poly.pdbx_strand_id
1 'polypeptide(L)'
;DDGKIFHGSGIGDAFGPRCSKGDVMGCGITFPRDYQLDSEGDSDGTPEWNVSPVDPEPEEAVDIWQPRLPRDNMTFGSDTDEEDDEEEDEEERDGRDRDPEPPGIKVMVFFTRNGKVVGRRDARVPPGGFFPTVGMLSCHEKVRVDLRPLSG
;
A
#
# COMPACT_ATOMS: atom_id res chain seq x y z
N ASP A 1 -9.21 11.30 10.92
CA ASP A 1 -7.78 11.21 10.54
C ASP A 1 -7.00 12.40 11.11
N ASP A 2 -5.79 12.15 11.60
CA ASP A 2 -4.94 13.13 12.32
C ASP A 2 -3.95 13.88 11.41
N GLY A 3 -3.97 13.64 10.09
CA GLY A 3 -3.12 14.36 9.13
C GLY A 3 -1.66 13.90 9.13
N LYS A 4 -1.39 12.71 9.68
CA LYS A 4 -0.06 12.11 9.67
C LYS A 4 0.18 11.25 8.44
N ILE A 5 1.45 11.04 8.12
CA ILE A 5 1.88 10.08 7.10
C ILE A 5 2.59 8.90 7.75
N PHE A 6 2.29 7.68 7.29
CA PHE A 6 2.78 6.45 7.89
C PHE A 6 3.58 5.65 6.87
N HIS A 7 4.76 5.15 7.28
CA HIS A 7 5.64 4.33 6.46
C HIS A 7 5.98 3.03 7.21
N GLY A 8 5.10 2.02 7.13
CA GLY A 8 5.37 0.64 7.60
C GLY A 8 5.56 0.42 9.11
N SER A 9 5.83 1.46 9.91
CA SER A 9 6.22 1.36 11.33
C SER A 9 5.07 1.56 12.32
N GLY A 10 3.86 1.88 11.86
CA GLY A 10 2.72 2.24 12.72
C GLY A 10 2.85 3.61 13.41
N ILE A 11 4.05 4.21 13.38
CA ILE A 11 4.32 5.57 13.85
C ILE A 11 4.21 6.52 12.65
N GLY A 12 3.46 7.61 12.82
CA GLY A 12 3.20 8.58 11.76
C GLY A 12 3.85 9.94 12.03
N ASP A 13 4.31 10.59 10.96
CA ASP A 13 4.90 11.93 10.99
C ASP A 13 3.87 13.00 10.63
N ALA A 14 4.01 14.20 11.19
CA ALA A 14 3.19 15.34 10.77
C ALA A 14 3.39 15.65 9.27
N PHE A 15 2.31 15.66 8.51
CA PHE A 15 2.37 15.80 7.05
C PHE A 15 1.40 16.83 6.49
N GLY A 16 0.15 16.77 6.93
CA GLY A 16 -0.91 17.61 6.40
C GLY A 16 -1.92 18.01 7.47
N PRO A 17 -2.93 18.81 7.08
CA PRO A 17 -3.99 19.19 8.01
C PRO A 17 -4.86 17.98 8.35
N ARG A 18 -5.41 17.97 9.57
CA ARG A 18 -6.38 16.95 10.02
C ARG A 18 -7.60 16.88 9.10
N CYS A 19 -8.12 15.69 8.86
CA CYS A 19 -9.29 15.46 8.00
C CYS A 19 -10.52 15.11 8.83
N SER A 20 -11.65 15.68 8.42
CA SER A 20 -12.93 15.60 9.12
C SER A 20 -14.04 15.08 8.21
N LYS A 21 -15.18 14.72 8.81
CA LYS A 21 -16.37 14.29 8.07
C LYS A 21 -16.73 15.33 7.00
N GLY A 22 -16.86 14.87 5.75
CA GLY A 22 -17.18 15.70 4.59
C GLY A 22 -15.98 16.10 3.74
N ASP A 23 -14.76 15.94 4.23
CA ASP A 23 -13.56 16.11 3.40
C ASP A 23 -13.47 14.99 2.35
N VAL A 24 -13.05 15.36 1.14
CA VAL A 24 -12.70 14.42 0.06
C VAL A 24 -11.19 14.30 0.03
N MET A 25 -10.69 13.13 0.39
CA MET A 25 -9.27 12.81 0.35
C MET A 25 -8.95 12.05 -0.93
N GLY A 26 -7.77 12.31 -1.51
CA GLY A 26 -7.27 11.56 -2.65
C GLY A 26 -5.77 11.35 -2.56
N CYS A 27 -5.28 10.32 -3.23
CA CYS A 27 -3.86 10.09 -3.45
C CYS A 27 -3.61 9.79 -4.93
N GLY A 28 -2.38 10.00 -5.37
CA GLY A 28 -1.97 9.68 -6.73
C GLY A 28 -0.47 9.47 -6.82
N ILE A 29 -0.04 8.81 -7.89
CA ILE A 29 1.35 8.52 -8.18
C ILE A 29 1.73 9.24 -9.47
N THR A 30 2.83 9.98 -9.44
CA THR A 30 3.45 10.58 -10.63
C THR A 30 4.62 9.71 -11.03
N PHE A 31 4.46 8.99 -12.14
CA PHE A 31 5.52 8.19 -12.73
C PHE A 31 6.47 9.08 -13.55
N PRO A 32 7.79 8.86 -13.47
CA PRO A 32 8.75 9.43 -14.42
C PRO A 32 8.37 9.11 -15.87
N ARG A 33 8.76 9.96 -16.82
CA ARG A 33 8.43 9.74 -18.25
C ARG A 33 9.10 8.50 -18.83
N ASP A 34 10.23 8.15 -18.25
CA ASP A 34 11.06 6.99 -18.55
C ASP A 34 10.73 5.79 -17.64
N TYR A 35 9.61 5.83 -16.92
CA TYR A 35 9.13 4.68 -16.16
C TYR A 35 8.87 3.51 -17.10
N GLN A 36 9.76 2.52 -17.05
CA GLN A 36 9.56 1.22 -17.62
C GLN A 36 9.10 0.34 -16.48
N LEU A 37 7.86 -0.18 -16.59
CA LEU A 37 7.47 -1.32 -15.76
C LEU A 37 8.52 -2.38 -16.07
N ASP A 38 9.27 -2.79 -15.06
CA ASP A 38 10.19 -3.92 -15.11
C ASP A 38 9.37 -5.09 -15.66
N SER A 39 9.49 -5.27 -16.97
CA SER A 39 8.73 -6.19 -17.79
C SER A 39 8.85 -7.52 -17.10
N GLU A 40 7.70 -8.05 -16.69
CA GLU A 40 7.39 -9.46 -16.58
C GLU A 40 8.68 -10.30 -16.54
N GLY A 41 9.17 -10.59 -15.34
CA GLY A 41 10.04 -11.74 -15.21
C GLY A 41 9.33 -12.88 -15.95
N ASP A 42 9.98 -13.38 -17.00
CA ASP A 42 9.53 -14.37 -17.97
C ASP A 42 9.15 -15.69 -17.27
N SER A 43 8.14 -15.63 -16.41
CA SER A 43 7.50 -16.77 -15.77
C SER A 43 6.40 -17.17 -16.73
N ASP A 44 6.82 -18.01 -17.67
CA ASP A 44 6.07 -18.91 -18.53
C ASP A 44 5.10 -19.85 -17.77
N GLY A 45 4.37 -19.31 -16.79
CA GLY A 45 3.50 -20.05 -15.88
C GLY A 45 2.20 -19.32 -15.61
N THR A 46 1.61 -18.65 -16.60
CA THR A 46 0.21 -18.21 -16.51
C THR A 46 -0.68 -19.46 -16.39
N PRO A 47 -1.43 -19.69 -15.29
CA PRO A 47 -2.56 -20.61 -15.38
C PRO A 47 -3.59 -19.88 -16.23
N GLU A 48 -3.78 -20.38 -17.45
CA GLU A 48 -4.83 -19.96 -18.36
C GLU A 48 -6.17 -20.06 -17.62
N TRP A 49 -6.75 -18.93 -17.20
CA TRP A 49 -8.13 -18.86 -16.70
C TRP A 49 -9.06 -19.05 -17.89
N ASN A 50 -9.06 -20.25 -18.45
CA ASN A 50 -9.95 -20.64 -19.54
C ASN A 50 -11.31 -21.02 -18.94
N VAL A 51 -12.05 -20.01 -18.48
CA VAL A 51 -13.47 -20.16 -18.19
C VAL A 51 -14.23 -20.05 -19.51
N SER A 52 -14.40 -21.20 -20.18
CA SER A 52 -15.43 -21.35 -21.20
C SER A 52 -16.79 -20.93 -20.62
N PRO A 53 -17.62 -20.14 -21.31
CA PRO A 53 -18.93 -19.77 -20.79
C PRO A 53 -19.82 -21.02 -20.77
N VAL A 54 -20.05 -21.57 -19.58
CA VAL A 54 -21.14 -22.53 -19.38
C VAL A 54 -22.39 -21.71 -19.06
N ASP A 55 -23.43 -21.89 -19.86
CA ASP A 55 -24.75 -21.29 -19.63
C ASP A 55 -25.25 -21.59 -18.21
N PRO A 56 -25.79 -20.62 -17.46
CA PRO A 56 -26.35 -20.89 -16.14
C PRO A 56 -27.79 -21.40 -16.26
N GLU A 57 -28.02 -22.69 -15.94
CA GLU A 57 -29.33 -23.10 -15.43
C GLU A 57 -29.47 -22.62 -13.98
N PRO A 58 -30.63 -22.07 -13.58
CA PRO A 58 -30.88 -21.73 -12.20
C PRO A 58 -31.16 -23.04 -11.45
N GLU A 59 -30.72 -23.20 -10.20
CA GLU A 59 -31.50 -23.71 -9.07
C GLU A 59 -30.60 -23.78 -7.83
N GLU A 60 -31.06 -23.09 -6.77
CA GLU A 60 -30.70 -23.23 -5.36
C GLU A 60 -29.33 -22.76 -4.86
N ALA A 61 -29.39 -21.65 -4.12
CA ALA A 61 -28.33 -21.09 -3.30
C ALA A 61 -27.78 -22.12 -2.30
N VAL A 62 -26.46 -22.37 -2.36
CA VAL A 62 -25.70 -22.94 -1.26
C VAL A 62 -24.55 -22.02 -0.89
N ASP A 63 -24.49 -21.72 0.40
CA ASP A 63 -23.61 -20.78 1.08
C ASP A 63 -22.13 -21.21 0.98
N ILE A 64 -21.34 -20.54 0.14
CA ILE A 64 -19.90 -20.81 -0.04
C ILE A 64 -19.12 -19.48 -0.06
N TRP A 65 -18.97 -18.86 1.11
CA TRP A 65 -17.86 -17.92 1.38
C TRP A 65 -17.05 -18.37 2.59
N GLN A 66 -16.60 -19.63 2.56
CA GLN A 66 -15.43 -20.05 3.33
C GLN A 66 -14.35 -20.55 2.36
N PRO A 67 -13.23 -19.83 2.20
CA PRO A 67 -12.05 -20.42 1.59
C PRO A 67 -11.45 -21.42 2.59
N ARG A 68 -11.55 -22.71 2.26
CA ARG A 68 -10.70 -23.75 2.85
C ARG A 68 -9.28 -23.52 2.34
N LEU A 69 -8.38 -23.01 3.19
CA LEU A 69 -6.96 -22.96 2.88
C LEU A 69 -6.35 -24.38 2.99
N PRO A 70 -5.51 -24.79 2.03
CA PRO A 70 -4.64 -25.96 2.17
C PRO A 70 -3.76 -25.82 3.41
N ARG A 71 -3.77 -26.86 4.23
CA ARG A 71 -3.25 -26.90 5.58
C ARG A 71 -1.79 -27.32 5.56
N ASP A 72 -0.89 -26.42 5.18
CA ASP A 72 0.56 -26.61 5.36
C ASP A 72 1.18 -25.44 6.15
N ASN A 73 1.14 -25.61 7.48
CA ASN A 73 2.17 -25.28 8.47
C ASN A 73 3.01 -23.98 8.30
N MET A 74 2.49 -22.84 8.77
CA MET A 74 3.32 -21.75 9.30
C MET A 74 3.24 -21.75 10.83
N THR A 75 4.27 -22.31 11.45
CA THR A 75 4.48 -22.30 12.89
C THR A 75 4.68 -20.86 13.36
N PHE A 76 3.80 -20.39 14.25
CA PHE A 76 3.98 -19.12 14.95
C PHE A 76 5.05 -19.36 16.02
N GLY A 77 6.29 -18.95 15.73
CA GLY A 77 7.36 -18.92 16.71
C GLY A 77 7.07 -17.81 17.70
N SER A 78 6.62 -18.19 18.90
CA SER A 78 6.72 -17.35 20.08
C SER A 78 8.17 -17.39 20.56
N ASP A 79 8.89 -16.28 20.43
CA ASP A 79 10.14 -16.07 21.15
C ASP A 79 10.13 -14.65 21.73
N THR A 80 9.83 -14.63 23.03
CA THR A 80 10.51 -13.94 24.12
C THR A 80 10.87 -12.45 23.96
N ASP A 81 10.31 -11.66 24.88
CA ASP A 81 10.69 -10.29 25.22
C ASP A 81 12.20 -10.15 25.49
N GLU A 82 12.87 -9.29 24.73
CA GLU A 82 14.05 -8.55 25.22
C GLU A 82 13.87 -7.08 24.83
N GLU A 83 13.71 -6.24 25.85
CA GLU A 83 13.69 -4.78 25.77
C GLU A 83 15.11 -4.31 25.42
N ASP A 84 15.27 -3.51 24.36
CA ASP A 84 16.49 -2.72 24.15
C ASP A 84 16.08 -1.29 23.77
N ASP A 85 16.10 -0.42 24.77
CA ASP A 85 16.01 1.04 24.66
C ASP A 85 17.35 1.57 24.13
N GLU A 86 17.47 1.79 22.82
CA GLU A 86 18.55 2.59 22.26
C GLU A 86 17.98 3.96 21.83
N GLU A 87 17.99 4.92 22.76
CA GLU A 87 17.90 6.34 22.43
C GLU A 87 19.19 6.74 21.68
N GLU A 88 19.17 6.68 20.35
CA GLU A 88 20.25 7.24 19.53
C GLU A 88 20.05 8.76 19.39
N ASP A 89 20.76 9.50 20.23
CA ASP A 89 21.05 10.93 20.06
C ASP A 89 21.68 11.15 18.67
N GLU A 90 20.91 11.68 17.71
CA GLU A 90 21.39 12.09 16.39
C GLU A 90 22.26 13.37 16.48
N GLU A 91 23.43 13.29 17.09
CA GLU A 91 24.47 14.32 16.96
C GLU A 91 25.24 14.12 15.64
N GLU A 92 25.07 15.10 14.76
CA GLU A 92 25.73 15.35 13.46
C GLU A 92 26.95 14.47 13.10
N ARG A 93 26.73 13.41 12.30
CA ARG A 93 27.82 12.71 11.63
C ARG A 93 28.02 13.21 10.20
N ASP A 94 29.18 13.86 10.02
CA ASP A 94 29.83 14.33 8.78
C ASP A 94 29.66 13.37 7.57
N GLY A 95 28.71 13.67 6.69
CA GLY A 95 28.90 13.92 5.25
C GLY A 95 29.59 12.91 4.32
N ARG A 96 30.15 11.78 4.76
CA ARG A 96 30.88 10.83 3.91
C ARG A 96 30.63 9.39 4.38
N ASP A 97 30.31 8.51 3.42
CA ASP A 97 29.86 7.11 3.59
C ASP A 97 28.34 6.93 3.80
N ARG A 98 27.54 7.59 2.94
CA ARG A 98 26.17 7.13 2.71
C ARG A 98 26.26 5.86 1.87
N ASP A 99 25.85 4.72 2.41
CA ASP A 99 25.71 3.48 1.63
C ASP A 99 25.00 3.79 0.31
N PRO A 100 25.44 3.20 -0.83
CA PRO A 100 24.76 3.41 -2.10
C PRO A 100 23.30 3.04 -1.90
N GLU A 101 22.42 4.02 -2.07
CA GLU A 101 20.99 3.78 -1.91
C GLU A 101 20.60 2.58 -2.77
N PRO A 102 19.78 1.64 -2.26
CA PRO A 102 19.48 0.41 -2.99
C PRO A 102 19.01 0.72 -4.41
N PRO A 103 19.24 -0.14 -5.40
CA PRO A 103 18.71 0.08 -6.75
C PRO A 103 17.16 0.05 -6.73
N GLY A 104 16.53 0.74 -7.67
CA GLY A 104 15.06 0.68 -7.83
C GLY A 104 14.45 2.00 -8.34
N ILE A 105 13.28 1.88 -8.96
CA ILE A 105 12.56 3.03 -9.50
C ILE A 105 11.89 3.79 -8.37
N LYS A 106 12.11 5.11 -8.33
CA LYS A 106 11.41 6.03 -7.43
C LYS A 106 10.27 6.73 -8.16
N VAL A 107 9.14 6.84 -7.50
CA VAL A 107 7.97 7.59 -7.97
C VAL A 107 7.56 8.62 -6.91
N MET A 108 6.92 9.69 -7.35
CA MET A 108 6.37 10.69 -6.43
C MET A 108 4.91 10.34 -6.12
N VAL A 109 4.62 10.03 -4.86
CA VAL A 109 3.26 9.92 -4.32
C VAL A 109 2.81 11.29 -3.86
N PHE A 110 1.59 11.69 -4.18
CA PHE A 110 0.99 12.93 -3.68
C PHE A 110 -0.36 12.67 -3.06
N PHE A 111 -0.73 13.54 -2.12
CA PHE A 111 -2.02 13.49 -1.43
C PHE A 111 -2.77 14.78 -1.66
N THR A 112 -4.09 14.68 -1.70
CA THR A 112 -5.00 15.80 -1.89
C THR A 112 -6.08 15.83 -0.83
N ARG A 113 -6.55 17.03 -0.51
CA ARG A 113 -7.75 17.28 0.27
C ARG A 113 -8.62 18.28 -0.49
N ASN A 114 -9.87 17.90 -0.73
CA ASN A 114 -10.84 18.71 -1.47
C ASN A 114 -10.29 19.21 -2.80
N GLY A 115 -9.59 18.32 -3.52
CA GLY A 115 -8.98 18.60 -4.84
C GLY A 115 -7.68 19.40 -4.81
N LYS A 116 -7.16 19.79 -3.63
CA LYS A 116 -5.88 20.53 -3.50
C LYS A 116 -4.78 19.63 -2.96
N VAL A 117 -3.59 19.68 -3.55
CA VAL A 117 -2.43 18.92 -3.07
C VAL A 117 -2.03 19.41 -1.68
N VAL A 118 -1.97 18.50 -0.71
CA VAL A 118 -1.53 18.76 0.67
C VAL A 118 -0.08 18.38 0.90
N GLY A 119 0.46 17.44 0.13
CA GLY A 119 1.86 17.04 0.24
C GLY A 119 2.28 16.01 -0.79
N ARG A 120 3.60 15.77 -0.84
CA ARG A 120 4.28 14.83 -1.74
C ARG A 120 5.33 14.03 -0.96
N ARG A 121 5.56 12.79 -1.39
CA ARG A 121 6.63 11.91 -0.90
C ARG A 121 7.20 11.09 -2.04
N ASP A 122 8.50 10.85 -1.99
CA ASP A 122 9.15 9.88 -2.86
C ASP A 122 8.98 8.49 -2.25
N ALA A 123 8.66 7.51 -3.10
CA ALA A 123 8.53 6.12 -2.72
C ALA A 123 9.22 5.24 -3.77
N ARG A 124 9.86 4.16 -3.30
CA ARG A 124 10.38 3.11 -4.17
C ARG A 124 9.24 2.20 -4.60
N VAL A 125 9.17 1.88 -5.88
CA VAL A 125 8.16 0.94 -6.38
C VAL A 125 8.54 -0.47 -5.93
N PRO A 126 7.68 -1.16 -5.17
CA PRO A 126 7.92 -2.55 -4.81
C PRO A 126 7.69 -3.48 -6.01
N PRO A 127 8.26 -4.70 -6.02
CA PRO A 127 7.90 -5.72 -7.00
C PRO A 127 6.39 -5.94 -7.02
N GLY A 128 5.77 -5.92 -8.20
CA GLY A 128 4.31 -6.02 -8.36
C GLY A 128 3.55 -4.69 -8.20
N GLY A 129 4.23 -3.60 -7.84
CA GLY A 129 3.65 -2.26 -7.78
C GLY A 129 2.77 -1.98 -6.56
N PHE A 130 2.04 -0.87 -6.62
CA PHE A 130 1.19 -0.40 -5.52
C PHE A 130 -0.28 -0.75 -5.73
N PHE A 131 -0.97 -1.08 -4.65
CA PHE A 131 -2.42 -1.28 -4.63
C PHE A 131 -3.10 -0.20 -3.80
N PRO A 132 -4.23 0.38 -4.27
CA PRO A 132 -5.03 1.28 -3.44
C PRO A 132 -5.46 0.59 -2.14
N THR A 133 -5.15 1.20 -1.00
CA THR A 133 -5.44 0.64 0.33
C THR A 133 -6.17 1.67 1.18
N VAL A 134 -7.16 1.20 1.95
CA VAL A 134 -7.87 1.99 2.96
C VAL A 134 -7.67 1.34 4.32
N GLY A 135 -7.00 2.07 5.22
CA GLY A 135 -6.93 1.71 6.65
C GLY A 135 -8.00 2.46 7.44
N MET A 136 -8.64 1.77 8.39
CA MET A 136 -9.54 2.39 9.38
C MET A 136 -8.97 2.14 10.78
N LEU A 137 -9.00 3.16 11.63
CA LEU A 137 -8.46 3.11 12.99
C LEU A 137 -9.53 2.77 14.03
N SER A 138 -10.81 2.89 13.68
CA SER A 138 -11.91 2.51 14.58
C SER A 138 -13.12 1.95 13.83
N CYS A 139 -13.95 1.17 14.52
CA CYS A 139 -15.12 0.51 13.94
C CYS A 139 -16.27 1.45 13.53
N HIS A 140 -16.19 2.74 13.87
CA HIS A 140 -17.23 3.72 13.55
C HIS A 140 -16.89 4.57 12.31
N GLU A 141 -15.69 4.43 11.78
CA GLU A 141 -15.27 5.13 10.57
C GLU A 141 -15.97 4.55 9.34
N LYS A 142 -16.38 5.43 8.42
CA LYS A 142 -17.03 5.07 7.17
C LYS A 142 -16.49 5.97 6.07
N VAL A 143 -16.05 5.35 4.98
CA VAL A 143 -15.57 6.05 3.79
C VAL A 143 -16.27 5.51 2.54
N ARG A 144 -16.32 6.35 1.51
CA ARG A 144 -16.73 5.94 0.16
C ARG A 144 -15.50 6.08 -0.73
N VAL A 145 -15.17 5.02 -1.45
CA VAL A 145 -14.01 4.98 -2.33
C VAL A 145 -14.45 5.21 -3.77
N ASP A 146 -13.74 6.08 -4.47
CA ASP A 146 -13.87 6.28 -5.91
C ASP A 146 -12.57 5.81 -6.57
N LEU A 147 -12.64 4.69 -7.29
CA LEU A 147 -11.50 4.11 -8.00
C LEU A 147 -11.49 4.45 -9.48
N ARG A 148 -12.40 5.33 -9.93
CA ARG A 148 -12.37 5.79 -11.32
C ARG A 148 -11.07 6.55 -11.53
N PRO A 149 -10.29 6.19 -12.56
CA PRO A 149 -9.06 6.91 -12.86
C PRO A 149 -9.41 8.39 -13.10
N LEU A 150 -8.60 9.30 -12.55
CA LEU A 150 -8.75 10.74 -12.76
C LEU A 150 -8.40 11.18 -14.19
N SER A 151 -8.22 10.23 -15.10
CA SER A 151 -8.06 10.47 -16.54
C SER A 151 -9.32 11.15 -17.06
N GLY A 152 -9.18 12.45 -17.38
CA GLY A 152 -10.05 13.09 -18.36
C GLY A 152 -9.89 12.46 -19.72
#